data_AF-A0A937C796-F1
#
_entry.id   AF-A0A937C796-F1
#
_cell.length_a   1.000
_cell.length_b   1.000
_cell.length_c   1.000
_cell.angle_alpha   90.00
_cell.angle_beta   90.00
_cell.angle_gamma   90.00
#
_symmetry.space_group_name_H-M   'P 1'
#
loop_
_entity.id
_entity.type
_entity.pdbx_description
1 polymer ?
#
loop_
_entity_poly.entity_id
_entity_poly.type
_entity_poly.pdbx_seq_one_letter_code
_entity_poly.pdbx_strand_id
1 'polypeptide(L)'
;MTSLPLASLVTLLVVLLLFFTALNAGRARVRYGIKAPAVTGHEMFERAFRIQMNTLENAVLMLPALWLYAGLIDDGGAGLTGAIWLVGRVWYAIAYQNDPAKRGIGFGLGILAFLGLWFGALWGVVRILMH
;
A
#
# COMPACT_ATOMS: atom_id res chain seq x y z
N MET A 1 12.09 -8.98 -24.59
CA MET A 1 11.87 -8.73 -23.15
C MET A 1 10.39 -8.48 -22.96
N THR A 2 9.72 -9.24 -22.11
CA THR A 2 8.31 -8.98 -21.74
C THR A 2 8.25 -7.66 -20.96
N SER A 3 7.62 -6.64 -21.51
CA SER A 3 7.44 -5.36 -20.82
C SER A 3 6.22 -5.42 -19.91
N LEU A 4 6.37 -5.05 -18.64
CA LEU A 4 5.30 -4.97 -17.63
C LEU A 4 5.06 -3.50 -17.21
N PRO A 5 4.64 -2.62 -18.15
CA PRO A 5 4.55 -1.18 -17.90
C PRO A 5 3.53 -0.82 -16.82
N LEU A 6 2.42 -1.56 -16.69
CA LEU A 6 1.36 -1.21 -15.74
C LEU A 6 1.76 -1.55 -14.31
N ALA A 7 2.31 -2.74 -14.06
CA ALA A 7 2.86 -3.10 -12.76
C ALA A 7 4.02 -2.17 -12.35
N SER A 8 4.86 -1.77 -13.31
CA SER A 8 5.94 -0.81 -13.11
C SER A 8 5.42 0.57 -12.69
N LEU A 9 4.41 1.09 -13.40
CA LEU A 9 3.78 2.37 -13.09
C LEU A 9 3.13 2.36 -11.70
N VAL A 10 2.37 1.30 -11.38
CA VAL A 10 1.79 1.12 -10.04
C VAL A 10 2.89 1.15 -8.98
N THR A 11 3.99 0.43 -9.20
CA THR A 11 5.12 0.40 -8.25
C THR A 11 5.69 1.79 -8.00
N LEU A 12 5.90 2.60 -9.05
CA LEU A 12 6.36 3.99 -8.91
C LEU A 12 5.39 4.85 -8.10
N LEU A 13 4.08 4.70 -8.33
CA LEU A 13 3.05 5.41 -7.58
C LEU A 13 2.97 4.98 -6.11
N VAL A 14 3.19 3.69 -5.82
CA VAL A 14 3.28 3.16 -4.44
C VAL A 14 4.48 3.77 -3.73
N VAL A 15 5.65 3.81 -4.39
CA VAL A 15 6.86 4.45 -3.84
C VAL A 15 6.59 5.93 -3.54
N LEU A 16 5.91 6.64 -4.45
CA LEU A 16 5.53 8.03 -4.25
C LEU A 16 4.59 8.20 -3.04
N LEU A 17 3.60 7.32 -2.87
CA LEU A 17 2.72 7.32 -1.70
C LEU A 17 3.48 7.07 -0.39
N LEU A 18 4.40 6.10 -0.36
CA LEU A 18 5.24 5.81 0.81
C LEU A 18 6.10 7.02 1.17
N PHE A 19 6.68 7.69 0.17
CA PHE A 19 7.44 8.91 0.38
C PHE A 19 6.58 10.03 0.99
N PHE A 20 5.37 10.28 0.45
CA PHE A 20 4.48 11.32 0.99
C PHE A 20 4.00 11.03 2.41
N THR A 21 3.67 9.78 2.73
CA THR A 21 3.25 9.41 4.10
C THR A 21 4.40 9.55 5.09
N ALA A 22 5.64 9.20 4.70
CA ALA A 22 6.84 9.44 5.51
C ALA A 22 7.10 10.94 5.74
N LEU A 23 7.01 11.76 4.69
CA LEU A 23 7.10 13.21 4.80
C LEU A 23 6.03 13.78 5.74
N ASN A 24 4.80 13.29 5.66
CA ASN A 24 3.72 13.75 6.53
C ASN A 24 3.99 13.42 8.01
N ALA A 25 4.44 12.20 8.31
CA ALA A 25 4.83 11.80 9.66
C ALA A 25 6.01 12.66 10.19
N GLY A 26 7.01 12.92 9.35
CA GLY A 26 8.14 13.81 9.67
C GLY A 26 7.71 15.26 9.93
N ARG A 27 6.81 15.81 9.11
CA ARG A 27 6.22 17.15 9.32
C ARG A 27 5.43 17.22 10.62
N ALA A 28 4.61 16.21 10.90
CA ALA A 28 3.84 16.14 12.15
C ALA A 28 4.78 16.07 13.37
N ARG A 29 5.88 15.32 13.28
CA ARG A 29 6.90 15.25 14.33
C ARG A 29 7.42 16.64 14.71
N VAL A 30 7.80 17.44 13.71
CA VAL A 30 8.30 18.82 13.91
C VAL A 30 7.19 19.71 14.45
N ARG A 31 6.01 19.69 13.81
CA ARG A 31 4.87 20.55 14.14
C ARG A 31 4.39 20.39 15.59
N TYR A 32 4.41 19.16 16.10
CA TYR A 32 3.93 18.84 17.45
C TYR A 32 5.06 18.61 18.47
N GLY A 33 6.31 18.94 18.11
CA GLY A 33 7.43 18.92 19.05
C GLY A 33 7.84 17.54 19.55
N ILE A 34 7.59 16.47 18.79
CA ILE A 34 7.87 15.09 19.21
C ILE A 34 9.35 14.77 18.98
N LYS A 35 10.16 14.86 20.04
CA LYS A 35 11.60 14.55 19.97
C LYS A 35 11.82 13.06 19.71
N ALA A 36 12.71 12.73 18.77
CA ALA A 36 13.16 11.35 18.59
C ALA A 36 13.84 10.84 19.89
N PRO A 37 13.71 9.54 20.25
CA PRO A 37 13.08 8.45 19.50
C PRO A 37 11.57 8.29 19.75
N ALA A 38 10.89 9.24 20.40
CA ALA A 38 9.48 9.09 20.76
C ALA A 38 8.58 8.91 19.53
N VAL A 39 7.63 7.98 19.64
CA VAL A 39 6.60 7.66 18.64
C VAL A 39 5.17 7.82 19.19
N THR A 40 5.06 8.41 20.38
CA THR A 40 3.80 8.77 21.04
C THR A 40 3.86 10.23 21.51
N GLY A 41 2.70 10.85 21.73
CA GLY A 41 2.57 12.22 22.18
C GLY A 41 1.30 12.88 21.66
N HIS A 42 1.42 13.77 20.69
CA HIS A 42 0.26 14.46 20.12
C HIS A 42 -0.53 13.54 19.19
N GLU A 43 -1.85 13.45 19.38
CA GLU A 43 -2.73 12.54 18.64
C GLU A 43 -2.55 12.64 17.12
N MET A 44 -2.51 13.86 16.56
CA MET A 44 -2.31 14.07 15.12
C MET A 44 -0.96 13.55 14.59
N PHE A 45 0.08 13.53 15.42
CA PHE A 45 1.34 12.87 15.07
C PHE A 45 1.18 11.35 15.09
N GLU A 46 0.54 10.80 16.13
CA GLU A 46 0.30 9.35 16.22
C GLU A 46 -0.53 8.83 15.05
N ARG A 47 -1.57 9.57 14.64
CA ARG A 47 -2.36 9.26 13.43
C ARG A 47 -1.47 9.24 12.18
N ALA A 48 -0.67 10.28 11.94
CA ALA A 48 0.22 10.36 10.79
C ALA A 48 1.26 9.23 10.77
N PHE A 49 1.84 8.90 11.93
CA PHE A 49 2.79 7.81 12.09
C PHE A 49 2.14 6.44 11.84
N ARG A 50 0.94 6.19 12.37
CA ARG A 50 0.17 4.95 12.12
C ARG A 50 -0.22 4.80 10.65
N ILE A 51 -0.56 5.88 9.97
CA ILE A 51 -0.86 5.87 8.53
C ILE A 51 0.37 5.45 7.74
N GLN A 52 1.54 6.05 8.02
CA GLN A 52 2.79 5.72 7.36
C GLN A 52 3.16 4.24 7.59
N MET A 53 3.25 3.80 8.85
CA MET A 53 3.66 2.44 9.19
C MET A 53 2.72 1.39 8.58
N ASN A 54 1.40 1.59 8.70
CA ASN A 54 0.46 0.64 8.13
C ASN A 54 0.52 0.59 6.60
N THR A 55 0.77 1.73 5.94
CA THR A 55 0.93 1.77 4.47
C THR A 55 2.20 1.07 4.04
N LEU A 56 3.30 1.24 4.79
CA LEU A 56 4.55 0.54 4.58
C LEU A 56 4.38 -0.97 4.70
N GLU A 57 3.78 -1.44 5.80
CA GLU A 57 3.51 -2.87 6.03
C GLU A 57 2.67 -3.48 4.91
N ASN A 58 1.60 -2.78 4.47
CA ASN A 58 0.74 -3.25 3.39
C ASN A 58 1.48 -3.27 2.04
N ALA A 59 2.33 -2.27 1.75
CA ALA A 59 3.09 -2.21 0.51
C ALA A 59 4.10 -3.36 0.40
N VAL A 60 4.74 -3.72 1.52
CA VAL A 60 5.68 -4.85 1.59
C VAL A 60 5.00 -6.18 1.26
N LEU A 61 3.73 -6.35 1.59
CA LEU A 61 2.95 -7.53 1.20
C LEU A 61 2.44 -7.46 -0.24
N MET A 62 1.93 -6.30 -0.65
CA MET A 62 1.27 -6.13 -1.95
C MET A 62 2.26 -6.17 -3.12
N LEU A 63 3.42 -5.52 -3.01
CA LEU A 63 4.37 -5.41 -4.13
C LEU A 63 4.89 -6.78 -4.61
N PRO A 64 5.32 -7.73 -3.75
CA PRO A 64 5.68 -9.07 -4.21
C PRO A 64 4.52 -9.79 -4.90
N ALA A 65 3.31 -9.70 -4.35
CA ALA A 65 2.12 -10.31 -4.97
C ALA A 65 1.80 -9.70 -6.34
N LEU A 66 1.93 -8.38 -6.49
CA LEU A 66 1.76 -7.66 -7.75
C LEU A 66 2.71 -8.18 -8.84
N TRP A 67 4.00 -8.29 -8.52
CA TRP A 67 5.02 -8.70 -9.48
C TRP A 67 4.89 -10.18 -9.85
N LEU A 68 4.55 -11.06 -8.90
CA LEU A 68 4.24 -12.46 -9.18
C LEU A 68 2.99 -12.58 -10.06
N TYR A 69 1.92 -11.85 -9.76
CA TYR A 69 0.72 -11.84 -10.60
C TYR A 69 1.06 -11.36 -12.02
N ALA A 70 1.77 -10.23 -12.16
CA ALA A 70 2.11 -9.65 -13.46
C ALA A 70 2.94 -10.61 -14.33
N GLY A 71 3.92 -11.30 -13.72
CA GLY A 71 4.82 -12.21 -14.43
C GLY A 71 4.21 -13.58 -14.75
N LEU A 72 3.29 -14.08 -13.92
CA LEU A 72 2.73 -15.43 -14.05
C LEU A 72 1.34 -15.45 -14.72
N ILE A 73 0.59 -14.34 -14.62
CA ILE A 73 -0.78 -14.23 -15.12
C ILE A 73 -0.84 -13.20 -16.25
N ASP A 74 -0.89 -11.90 -15.92
CA ASP A 74 -0.98 -10.81 -16.90
C ASP A 74 -0.70 -9.43 -16.27
N ASP A 75 -0.14 -8.49 -17.06
CA ASP A 75 0.18 -7.11 -16.60
C ASP A 75 -1.08 -6.23 -16.42
N GLY A 76 -2.15 -6.50 -17.16
CA GLY A 76 -3.40 -5.71 -17.12
C GLY A 76 -4.11 -5.84 -15.77
N GLY A 77 -4.32 -7.07 -15.31
CA GLY A 77 -4.89 -7.40 -14.02
C GLY A 77 -4.03 -6.94 -12.86
N ALA A 78 -2.70 -7.03 -12.99
CA ALA A 78 -1.76 -6.47 -12.03
C ALA A 78 -1.94 -4.94 -11.90
N GLY A 79 -1.92 -4.24 -13.04
CA GLY A 79 -2.10 -2.79 -13.11
C GLY A 79 -3.41 -2.31 -12.49
N LEU A 80 -4.52 -2.93 -12.89
CA LEU A 80 -5.85 -2.57 -12.38
C LEU A 80 -5.96 -2.81 -10.87
N THR A 81 -5.58 -3.99 -10.40
CA THR A 81 -5.73 -4.36 -8.98
C THR A 81 -4.78 -3.54 -8.11
N GLY A 82 -3.56 -3.29 -8.60
CA GLY A 82 -2.60 -2.39 -7.97
C GLY A 82 -3.10 -0.93 -7.87
N ALA A 83 -3.79 -0.43 -8.90
CA ALA A 83 -4.43 0.88 -8.86
C ALA A 83 -5.58 0.95 -7.83
N ILE A 84 -6.41 -0.09 -7.73
CA ILE A 84 -7.46 -0.21 -6.70
C ILE A 84 -6.84 -0.16 -5.30
N TRP A 85 -5.74 -0.91 -5.08
CA TRP A 85 -5.00 -0.85 -3.82
C TRP A 85 -4.53 0.58 -3.51
N LEU A 86 -3.94 1.26 -4.50
CA LEU A 86 -3.41 2.63 -4.33
C LEU A 86 -4.52 3.61 -3.92
N VAL A 87 -5.66 3.58 -4.60
CA VAL A 87 -6.83 4.40 -4.25
C VAL A 87 -7.32 4.08 -2.84
N GLY A 88 -7.41 2.80 -2.49
CA GLY A 88 -7.77 2.37 -1.14
C GLY A 88 -6.83 2.92 -0.06
N ARG A 89 -5.52 2.94 -0.32
CA ARG A 89 -4.52 3.48 0.62
C ARG A 89 -4.58 5.01 0.75
N VAL A 90 -4.83 5.72 -0.35
CA VAL A 90 -5.03 7.18 -0.32
C VAL A 90 -6.29 7.51 0.50
N TRP A 91 -7.40 6.81 0.26
CA TRP A 91 -8.60 6.96 1.07
C TRP A 91 -8.30 6.64 2.54
N TYR A 92 -7.69 5.49 2.84
CA TYR A 92 -7.31 5.11 4.20
C TYR A 92 -6.53 6.23 4.91
N ALA A 93 -5.53 6.81 4.26
CA ALA A 93 -4.74 7.89 4.83
C ALA A 93 -5.58 9.13 5.15
N ILE A 94 -6.42 9.59 4.21
CA ILE A 94 -7.29 10.76 4.39
C ILE A 94 -8.31 10.51 5.51
N ALA A 95 -8.99 9.35 5.47
CA ALA A 95 -10.00 8.99 6.45
C ALA A 95 -9.42 8.89 7.85
N TYR A 96 -8.29 8.20 8.02
CA TYR A 96 -7.63 8.05 9.32
C TYR A 96 -7.18 9.40 9.88
N GLN A 97 -6.59 10.27 9.04
CA GLN A 97 -6.12 11.58 9.49
C GLN A 97 -7.27 12.42 10.07
N ASN A 98 -8.44 12.39 9.42
CA ASN A 98 -9.63 13.14 9.83
C ASN A 98 -10.35 12.48 11.02
N ASP A 99 -10.72 11.21 10.88
CA ASP A 99 -11.49 10.44 11.85
C ASP A 99 -11.03 8.96 11.82
N PRO A 100 -10.25 8.51 12.83
CA PRO A 100 -9.73 7.16 12.91
C PRO A 100 -10.79 6.06 12.83
N ALA A 101 -12.05 6.34 13.19
CA ALA A 101 -13.13 5.36 13.10
C ALA A 101 -13.53 5.06 11.64
N LYS A 102 -13.29 6.00 10.71
CA LYS A 102 -13.71 5.89 9.30
C LYS A 102 -12.67 5.23 8.39
N ARG A 103 -11.53 4.81 8.93
CA ARG A 103 -10.43 4.20 8.16
C ARG A 103 -10.76 2.84 7.54
N GLY A 104 -11.79 2.16 8.03
CA GLY A 104 -12.07 0.76 7.71
C GLY A 104 -12.33 0.46 6.23
N ILE A 105 -13.05 1.35 5.54
CA ILE A 105 -13.42 1.12 4.13
C ILE A 105 -12.19 1.10 3.22
N GLY A 106 -11.34 2.15 3.30
CA GLY A 106 -10.10 2.21 2.52
C GLY A 106 -9.13 1.07 2.86
N PHE A 107 -9.09 0.66 4.14
CA PHE A 107 -8.31 -0.50 4.56
C PHE A 107 -8.82 -1.80 3.93
N GLY A 108 -10.12 -2.03 3.96
CA GLY A 108 -10.76 -3.22 3.38
C GLY A 108 -10.51 -3.34 1.87
N LEU A 109 -10.61 -2.22 1.13
CA LEU A 109 -10.28 -2.18 -0.30
C LEU A 109 -8.82 -2.60 -0.56
N GLY A 110 -7.89 -2.11 0.27
CA GLY A 110 -6.48 -2.50 0.20
C GLY A 110 -6.27 -4.00 0.43
N ILE A 111 -6.94 -4.59 1.44
CA ILE A 111 -6.86 -6.03 1.71
C ILE A 111 -7.43 -6.84 0.54
N LEU A 112 -8.59 -6.48 0.02
CA LEU A 112 -9.22 -7.22 -1.08
C LEU A 112 -8.35 -7.19 -2.34
N ALA A 113 -7.77 -6.04 -2.66
CA ALA A 113 -6.84 -5.92 -3.79
C ALA A 113 -5.58 -6.78 -3.58
N PHE A 114 -5.00 -6.76 -2.38
CA PHE A 114 -3.87 -7.63 -2.05
C PHE A 114 -4.23 -9.12 -2.18
N LEU A 115 -5.35 -9.56 -1.61
CA LEU A 115 -5.77 -10.96 -1.67
C LEU A 115 -6.03 -11.39 -3.12
N GLY A 116 -6.62 -10.54 -3.95
CA GLY A 116 -6.80 -10.81 -5.38
C GLY A 116 -5.47 -11.05 -6.10
N LEU A 117 -4.49 -10.16 -5.90
CA LEU A 117 -3.14 -10.34 -6.45
C LEU A 117 -2.47 -11.61 -5.92
N TRP A 118 -2.58 -11.86 -4.61
CA TRP A 118 -1.93 -13.00 -3.96
C TRP A 118 -2.51 -14.34 -4.42
N PHE A 119 -3.84 -14.50 -4.44
CA PHE A 119 -4.48 -15.72 -4.91
C PHE A 119 -4.26 -15.94 -6.42
N GLY A 120 -4.28 -14.87 -7.22
CA GLY A 120 -3.95 -14.96 -8.64
C GLY A 120 -2.50 -15.40 -8.86
N ALA A 121 -1.55 -14.84 -8.12
CA ALA A 121 -0.16 -15.25 -8.14
C ALA A 121 0.02 -16.72 -7.73
N LEU A 122 -0.64 -17.15 -6.64
CA LEU A 122 -0.63 -18.54 -6.18
C LEU A 122 -1.15 -19.49 -7.26
N TRP A 123 -2.28 -19.15 -7.88
CA TRP A 123 -2.82 -19.96 -8.98
C TRP A 123 -1.84 -20.05 -10.16
N GLY A 124 -1.16 -18.95 -10.50
CA GLY A 124 -0.11 -18.93 -11.52
C GLY A 124 1.03 -19.90 -11.21
N VAL A 125 1.52 -19.90 -9.96
CA VAL A 125 2.55 -20.84 -9.51
C VAL A 125 2.06 -22.28 -9.61
N VAL A 126 0.87 -22.59 -9.08
CA VAL A 126 0.32 -23.95 -9.09
C VAL A 126 0.12 -24.46 -10.51
N ARG A 127 -0.41 -23.62 -11.41
CA ARG A 127 -0.57 -23.96 -12.83
C ARG A 127 0.77 -24.38 -13.45
N ILE A 128 1.84 -23.65 -13.18
CA ILE A 128 3.18 -23.96 -13.71
C ILE A 128 3.75 -25.25 -13.11
N LEU A 129 3.53 -25.52 -11.83
CA LEU A 129 4.02 -26.74 -11.18
C LEU A 129 3.29 -28.02 -11.62
N MET A 130 2.07 -27.90 -12.13
CA MET A 130 1.25 -29.04 -12.58
C MET A 130 1.42 -29.37 -14.07
N HIS A 131 2.25 -28.61 -14.80
CA HIS A 131 2.58 -28.81 -16.20
C HIS A 131 4.07 -29.10 -16.38
#